data_AF-A0AAV5ELZ7-F1
#
_entry.id   AF-A0AAV5ELZ7-F1
#
_cell.length_a   1.000
_cell.length_b   1.000
_cell.length_c   1.000
_cell.angle_alpha   90.00
_cell.angle_beta   90.00
_cell.angle_gamma   90.00
#
_symmetry.space_group_name_H-M   'P 1'
#
loop_
_entity.id
_entity.type
_entity.pdbx_description
1 polymer ?
#
loop_
_entity_poly.entity_id
_entity_poly.type
_entity_poly.pdbx_seq_one_letter_code
_entity_poly.pdbx_strand_id
1 'polypeptide(L)'
;MAHTAAVFCATPGCDHLDCHGGPFRVAFVASDYTVDIIWASVYSSETKEWSTPVPLSNGGDWYVKARRGAIVGDDVFFTVRNTGIVRYDWGKNCTSVNQTTSFRGV
;
A
#
# COMPACT_ATOMS: atom_id res chain seq x y z
N MET A 1 -16.28 2.96 4.42
CA MET A 1 -14.86 2.64 4.64
C MET A 1 -14.47 1.38 3.88
N ALA A 2 -13.35 1.41 3.17
CA ALA A 2 -12.73 0.23 2.57
C ALA A 2 -11.28 0.13 3.07
N HIS A 3 -10.78 -1.09 3.27
CA HIS A 3 -9.43 -1.32 3.76
C HIS A 3 -8.83 -2.57 3.12
N THR A 4 -7.51 -2.63 3.11
CA THR A 4 -6.73 -3.80 2.72
C THR A 4 -5.42 -3.82 3.48
N ALA A 5 -4.84 -5.00 3.61
CA ALA A 5 -3.55 -5.18 4.24
C ALA A 5 -2.72 -6.21 3.47
N ALA A 6 -1.40 -6.05 3.51
CA ALA A 6 -0.45 -7.02 2.99
C ALA A 6 0.64 -7.27 4.03
N VAL A 7 0.97 -8.54 4.27
CA VAL A 7 2.07 -8.96 5.15
C VAL A 7 3.25 -9.35 4.28
N PHE A 8 4.44 -8.89 4.63
CA PHE A 8 5.68 -9.20 3.91
C PHE A 8 6.86 -9.36 4.86
N CYS A 9 7.85 -10.13 4.44
CA CYS A 9 9.06 -10.38 5.20
C CYS A 9 9.97 -9.14 5.17
N ALA A 10 10.53 -8.77 6.32
CA ALA A 10 11.34 -7.57 6.50
C ALA A 10 12.85 -7.82 6.36
N THR A 11 13.25 -9.06 6.05
CA THR A 11 14.65 -9.45 5.91
C THR A 11 15.25 -8.91 4.60
N PRO A 12 16.31 -8.08 4.65
CA PRO A 12 16.97 -7.57 3.46
C PRO A 12 17.48 -8.69 2.56
N GLY A 13 17.28 -8.56 1.24
CA GLY A 13 17.77 -9.53 0.25
C GLY A 13 17.01 -10.87 0.22
N CYS A 14 15.86 -10.97 0.88
CA CYS A 14 14.99 -12.13 0.78
C CYS A 14 14.11 -12.01 -0.48
N ASP A 15 13.93 -13.10 -1.23
CA ASP A 15 13.04 -13.13 -2.40
C ASP A 15 11.54 -13.23 -2.02
N HIS A 16 11.26 -13.27 -0.71
CA HIS A 16 9.94 -13.23 -0.07
C HIS A 16 8.95 -14.32 -0.51
N LEU A 17 9.39 -15.30 -1.31
CA LEU A 17 8.58 -16.43 -1.78
C LEU A 17 8.45 -17.52 -0.70
N ASP A 18 9.42 -17.63 0.22
CA ASP A 18 9.52 -18.72 1.21
C ASP A 18 10.12 -18.28 2.58
N CYS A 19 9.80 -17.07 3.05
CA CYS A 19 10.34 -16.53 4.31
C CYS A 19 9.54 -17.05 5.53
N HIS A 20 9.98 -18.16 6.13
CA HIS A 20 9.23 -18.88 7.17
C HIS A 20 9.56 -18.55 8.64
N GLY A 21 10.28 -17.46 8.95
CA GLY A 21 10.58 -17.16 10.37
C GLY A 21 11.30 -15.86 10.70
N GLY A 22 11.39 -14.92 9.75
CA GLY A 22 12.02 -13.62 9.97
C GLY A 22 11.04 -12.56 10.49
N PRO A 23 11.53 -11.37 10.88
CA PRO A 23 10.67 -10.22 11.12
C PRO A 23 9.78 -9.93 9.91
N PHE A 24 8.57 -9.47 10.16
CA PHE A 24 7.59 -9.15 9.14
C PHE A 24 7.05 -7.74 9.33
N ARG A 25 6.55 -7.19 8.22
CA ARG A 25 5.88 -5.89 8.18
C ARG A 25 4.47 -6.06 7.63
N VAL A 26 3.57 -5.21 8.07
CA VAL A 26 2.18 -5.19 7.57
C VAL A 26 1.90 -3.81 7.01
N ALA A 27 1.76 -3.70 5.69
CA ALA A 27 1.24 -2.51 5.07
C ALA A 27 -0.28 -2.52 5.16
N PHE A 28 -0.84 -1.52 5.83
CA PHE A 28 -2.27 -1.31 5.98
C PHE A 28 -2.67 -0.05 5.23
N VAL A 29 -3.70 -0.16 4.40
CA VAL A 29 -4.24 0.96 3.63
C VAL A 29 -5.75 1.02 3.81
N ALA A 30 -6.26 2.19 4.16
CA ALA A 30 -7.68 2.44 4.37
C ALA A 30 -8.13 3.69 3.64
N SER A 31 -9.36 3.67 3.13
CA SER A 31 -10.02 4.81 2.50
C SER A 31 -11.38 5.06 3.13
N ASP A 32 -11.65 6.33 3.41
CA ASP A 32 -12.97 6.81 3.83
C ASP A 32 -13.69 7.45 2.64
N TYR A 33 -14.98 7.13 2.49
CA TYR A 33 -15.84 7.67 1.43
C TYR A 33 -16.31 9.11 1.71
N THR A 34 -16.11 9.60 2.94
CA THR A 34 -16.60 10.92 3.37
C THR A 34 -15.54 12.01 3.31
N VAL A 35 -14.26 11.64 3.38
CA VAL A 35 -13.14 12.58 3.53
C VAL A 35 -12.25 12.61 2.30
N ASP A 36 -12.48 11.76 1.30
CA ASP A 36 -11.64 11.65 0.11
C ASP A 36 -10.14 11.61 0.45
N ILE A 37 -9.78 10.78 1.42
CA ILE A 37 -8.39 10.55 1.80
C ILE A 37 -8.16 9.04 1.93
N ILE A 38 -7.01 8.60 1.41
CA ILE A 38 -6.47 7.29 1.67
C ILE A 38 -5.32 7.42 2.66
N TRP A 39 -5.37 6.60 3.70
CA TRP A 39 -4.35 6.49 4.72
C TRP A 39 -3.56 5.22 4.50
N ALA A 40 -2.23 5.33 4.56
CA ALA A 40 -1.34 4.18 4.59
C ALA A 40 -0.47 4.22 5.85
N SER A 41 -0.29 3.08 6.50
CA SER A 41 0.63 2.92 7.62
C SER A 41 1.25 1.52 7.58
N VAL A 42 2.47 1.38 8.08
CA VAL A 42 3.15 0.09 8.17
C VAL A 42 3.41 -0.27 9.61
N TYR A 43 2.98 -1.48 9.98
CA TYR A 43 3.42 -2.14 11.20
C TYR A 43 4.76 -2.83 11.01
N SER A 44 5.64 -2.75 12.00
CA SER A 44 6.89 -3.52 12.07
C SER A 44 6.85 -4.49 13.24
N SER A 45 7.07 -5.79 12.98
CA SER A 45 7.15 -6.78 14.07
C SER A 45 8.40 -6.62 14.93
N GLU A 46 9.44 -5.95 14.41
CA GLU A 46 10.71 -5.72 15.13
C GLU A 46 10.54 -4.68 16.23
N THR A 47 9.96 -3.53 15.89
CA THR A 47 9.73 -2.43 16.83
C THR A 47 8.39 -2.55 17.55
N LYS A 48 7.48 -3.40 17.02
CA LYS A 48 6.10 -3.57 17.48
C LYS A 48 5.27 -2.30 17.41
N GLU A 49 5.60 -1.43 16.45
CA GLU A 49 4.99 -0.12 16.28
C GLU A 49 4.47 0.07 14.86
N TRP A 50 3.48 0.95 14.75
CA TRP A 50 2.97 1.45 13.48
C TRP A 50 3.72 2.72 13.08
N SER A 51 4.03 2.86 11.80
CA SER A 51 4.57 4.11 11.25
C SER A 51 3.51 5.21 11.26
N THR A 52 3.96 6.46 11.27
CA THR A 52 3.08 7.62 11.15
C THR A 52 2.21 7.47 9.88
N PRO A 53 0.87 7.53 9.99
CA PRO A 53 -0.02 7.41 8.86
C PRO A 53 0.28 8.48 7.81
N VAL A 54 0.41 8.06 6.56
CA VAL A 54 0.65 8.93 5.42
C VAL A 54 -0.68 9.16 4.70
N PRO A 55 -1.23 10.39 4.71
CA PRO A 55 -2.43 10.72 3.94
C PRO A 55 -2.11 10.90 2.47
N LEU A 56 -3.02 10.45 1.61
CA LEU A 56 -2.97 10.62 0.16
C LEU A 56 -4.33 11.13 -0.32
N SER A 57 -4.34 12.29 -0.99
CA SER A 57 -5.57 13.01 -1.33
C SER A 57 -6.33 12.34 -2.48
N ASN A 58 -7.55 11.88 -2.18
CA ASN A 58 -8.35 10.99 -3.01
C ASN A 58 -9.09 11.61 -4.20
N GLY A 59 -9.01 12.93 -4.39
CA GLY A 59 -9.68 13.60 -5.51
C GLY A 59 -11.15 13.21 -5.75
N GLY A 60 -11.88 12.70 -4.74
CA GLY A 60 -13.29 12.35 -4.83
C GLY A 60 -13.68 10.90 -5.17
N ASP A 61 -12.83 10.12 -5.86
CA ASP A 61 -13.35 8.98 -6.64
C ASP A 61 -12.57 7.65 -6.53
N TRP A 62 -11.44 7.62 -5.83
CA TRP A 62 -10.72 6.37 -5.60
C TRP A 62 -11.06 5.73 -4.26
N TYR A 63 -11.00 4.42 -4.20
CA TYR A 63 -11.05 3.71 -2.92
C TYR A 63 -10.33 2.41 -3.09
N VAL A 64 -9.71 1.95 -2.02
CA VAL A 64 -8.92 0.73 -2.08
C VAL A 64 -9.87 -0.44 -2.26
N LYS A 65 -9.59 -1.30 -3.25
CA LYS A 65 -10.29 -2.57 -3.33
C LYS A 65 -9.72 -3.49 -2.26
N ALA A 66 -10.60 -4.19 -1.54
CA ALA A 66 -10.23 -5.30 -0.67
C ALA A 66 -9.73 -6.50 -1.51
N ARG A 67 -8.58 -6.31 -2.17
CA ARG A 67 -7.86 -7.29 -2.96
C ARG A 67 -6.47 -7.44 -2.36
N ARG A 68 -5.88 -8.62 -2.57
CA ARG A 68 -4.49 -8.90 -2.17
C ARG A 68 -3.57 -7.87 -2.80
N GLY A 69 -2.75 -7.21 -1.99
CA GLY A 69 -1.67 -6.37 -2.48
C GLY A 69 -0.60 -7.22 -3.16
N ALA A 70 0.07 -6.65 -4.16
CA ALA A 70 1.26 -7.25 -4.76
C ALA A 70 2.49 -6.61 -4.11
N ILE A 71 3.52 -7.41 -3.85
CA ILE A 71 4.80 -6.95 -3.30
C ILE A 71 5.83 -7.12 -4.40
N VAL A 72 6.55 -6.06 -4.75
CA VAL A 72 7.65 -6.10 -5.73
C VAL A 72 8.83 -5.32 -5.15
N GLY A 73 9.91 -6.03 -4.80
CA GLY A 73 11.03 -5.43 -4.08
C GLY A 73 10.57 -4.79 -2.77
N ASP A 74 10.95 -3.52 -2.56
CA ASP A 74 10.59 -2.73 -1.38
C ASP A 74 9.25 -1.97 -1.52
N ASP A 75 8.44 -2.30 -2.51
CA ASP A 75 7.20 -1.60 -2.81
C ASP A 75 5.98 -2.51 -2.65
N VAL A 76 4.93 -1.98 -2.03
CA VAL A 76 3.62 -2.64 -1.91
C VAL A 76 2.62 -1.93 -2.81
N PHE A 77 1.95 -2.71 -3.66
CA PHE A 77 1.00 -2.23 -4.65
C PHE A 77 -0.42 -2.67 -4.31
N PHE A 78 -1.34 -1.71 -4.23
CA PHE A 78 -2.76 -1.97 -4.01
C PHE A 78 -3.58 -1.45 -5.18
N THR A 79 -4.51 -2.27 -5.65
CA THR A 79 -5.44 -1.84 -6.71
C THR A 79 -6.53 -0.94 -6.14
N VAL A 80 -6.75 0.22 -6.74
CA VAL A 80 -7.90 1.09 -6.46
C VAL A 80 -8.97 0.93 -7.55
N ARG A 81 -10.22 1.32 -7.26
CA ARG A 81 -11.26 1.45 -8.31
C ARG A 81 -10.87 2.59 -9.27
N ASN A 82 -11.28 2.48 -10.55
CA ASN A 82 -10.92 3.40 -11.65
C ASN A 82 -9.46 3.38 -12.15
N THR A 83 -8.83 2.20 -12.26
CA THR A 83 -7.58 1.92 -13.02
C THR A 83 -6.26 2.45 -12.44
N GLY A 84 -6.26 2.99 -11.22
CA GLY A 84 -5.05 3.37 -10.50
C GLY A 84 -4.42 2.21 -9.72
N ILE A 85 -3.12 2.33 -9.47
CA ILE A 85 -2.38 1.49 -8.52
C ILE A 85 -1.75 2.42 -7.48
N VAL A 86 -2.05 2.18 -6.21
CA VAL A 86 -1.37 2.84 -5.09
C VAL A 86 -0.09 2.06 -4.83
N ARG A 87 1.05 2.73 -4.97
CA ARG A 87 2.35 2.23 -4.58
C ARG A 87 2.70 2.83 -3.22
N TYR A 88 3.07 1.97 -2.29
CA TYR A 88 3.62 2.37 -1.01
C TYR A 88 5.07 1.90 -0.93
N ASP A 89 6.01 2.85 -0.89
CA ASP A 89 7.44 2.62 -0.67
C ASP A 89 7.67 2.65 0.85
N TRP A 90 7.93 1.48 1.44
CA TRP A 90 8.10 1.39 2.89
C TRP A 90 9.46 1.88 3.36
N GLY A 91 10.50 1.76 2.53
CA GLY A 91 11.85 2.25 2.85
C GLY A 91 11.87 3.77 3.05
N LYS A 92 11.00 4.49 2.33
CA LYS A 92 10.86 5.95 2.43
C LYS A 92 9.61 6.40 3.22
N ASN A 93 8.78 5.45 3.69
CA ASN A 93 7.47 5.72 4.27
C ASN A 93 6.65 6.73 3.42
N CYS A 94 6.55 6.46 2.12
CA CYS A 94 5.95 7.37 1.15
C CYS A 94 4.92 6.64 0.28
N THR A 95 3.78 7.28 0.04
CA THR A 95 2.70 6.74 -0.79
C THR A 95 2.59 7.53 -2.08
N SER A 96 2.43 6.85 -3.21
CA SER A 96 2.23 7.45 -4.53
C SER A 96 1.14 6.71 -5.29
N VAL A 97 0.42 7.41 -6.18
CA VAL A 97 -0.55 6.79 -7.09
C VAL A 97 0.02 6.82 -8.49
N ASN A 98 0.23 5.64 -9.08
CA ASN A 98 0.44 5.54 -10.52
C ASN A 98 -0.94 5.44 -11.18
N GLN A 99 -1.33 6.53 -11.83
CA GLN A 99 -2.48 6.55 -12.72
C GLN A 99 -2.06 5.89 -14.03
N THR A 100 -2.79 4.87 -14.46
CA THR A 100 -2.77 4.51 -15.88
C THR A 100 -3.57 5.59 -16.57
N THR A 101 -2.92 6.68 -17.01
CA THR A 101 -3.58 7.65 -17.88
C THR A 101 -4.04 6.85 -19.09
N SER A 102 -5.36 6.64 -19.20
CA SER A 102 -5.94 6.23 -20.47
C SER A 102 -5.42 7.23 -21.49
N PHE A 103 -4.63 6.76 -22.45
CA PHE A 103 -4.36 7.50 -23.66
C PHE A 103 -5.73 7.77 -24.27
N ARG A 104 -6.29 8.97 -24.02
CA ARG A 104 -7.30 9.53 -24.92
C ARG A 104 -6.57 9.69 -26.23
N GLY A 105 -6.79 8.73 -27.12
CA GLY A 105 -6.37 8.81 -28.51
C GLY A 105 -6.77 10.17 -29.07
N VAL A 106 -5.81 10.74 -29.79
CA VAL A 106 -5.92 11.97 -30.58
C VAL A 106 -7.11 11.90 -31.53
#